data_AF-A0A7C4CQI5-F1
#
_entry.id   AF-A0A7C4CQI5-F1
#
_cell.length_a   1.000
_cell.length_b   1.000
_cell.length_c   1.000
_cell.angle_alpha   90.00
_cell.angle_beta   90.00
_cell.angle_gamma   90.00
#
_symmetry.space_group_name_H-M   'P 1'
#
loop_
_entity.id
_entity.type
_entity.pdbx_description
1 polymer ?
#
loop_
_entity_poly.entity_id
_entity_poly.type
_entity_poly.pdbx_seq_one_letter_code
_entity_poly.pdbx_strand_id
1 'polypeptide(L)'
;MSKKTNELQTVLEKELQRLAEKLGLNLDLKVVWVPNKTACLSGEVKDGSIYIYEADGEKAVQTLKHELIDYLITSRIVKPLVNLLNILIKAREAEIYKEKEKLVEIFSKII
;
A
#
# COMPACT_ATOMS: atom_id res chain seq x y z
N MET A 1 -32.29 -11.74 2.49
CA MET A 1 -30.82 -11.73 2.70
C MET A 1 -30.15 -10.36 2.47
N SER A 2 -30.88 -9.27 2.19
CA SER A 2 -30.28 -7.98 1.76
C SER A 2 -30.06 -6.91 2.85
N LYS A 3 -30.70 -7.00 4.03
CA LYS A 3 -30.65 -5.93 5.05
C LYS A 3 -29.34 -5.91 5.85
N LYS A 4 -28.93 -7.06 6.41
CA LYS A 4 -27.67 -7.19 7.17
C LYS A 4 -26.44 -6.82 6.33
N THR A 5 -26.50 -7.06 5.03
CA THR A 5 -25.37 -6.81 4.13
C THR A 5 -25.07 -5.32 3.98
N ASN A 6 -26.11 -4.50 3.88
CA ASN A 6 -25.95 -3.05 3.76
C ASN A 6 -25.56 -2.41 5.10
N GLU A 7 -26.06 -2.94 6.22
CA GLU A 7 -25.77 -2.41 7.55
C GLU A 7 -24.28 -2.45 7.89
N LEU A 8 -23.60 -3.59 7.66
CA LEU A 8 -22.18 -3.71 7.99
C LEU A 8 -21.29 -2.87 7.05
N GLN A 9 -21.61 -2.82 5.74
CA GLN A 9 -20.91 -1.93 4.80
C GLN A 9 -20.98 -0.47 5.27
N THR A 10 -22.15 0.02 5.68
CA THR A 10 -22.30 1.38 6.21
C THR A 10 -21.52 1.60 7.51
N VAL A 11 -21.45 0.60 8.38
CA VAL A 11 -20.63 0.68 9.61
C VAL A 11 -19.15 0.82 9.26
N LEU A 12 -18.65 0.04 8.30
CA LEU A 12 -17.25 0.11 7.86
C LEU A 12 -16.92 1.45 7.20
N GLU A 13 -17.81 1.98 6.36
CA GLU A 13 -17.65 3.29 5.73
C GLU A 13 -17.59 4.41 6.76
N LYS A 14 -18.51 4.40 7.74
CA LYS A 14 -18.51 5.36 8.85
C LYS A 14 -17.25 5.26 9.70
N GLU A 15 -16.79 4.04 9.97
CA GLU A 15 -15.57 3.83 10.73
C GLU A 15 -14.34 4.31 9.96
N LEU A 16 -14.25 4.05 8.66
CA LEU A 16 -13.18 4.57 7.80
C LEU A 16 -13.17 6.10 7.80
N GLN A 17 -14.34 6.74 7.63
CA GLN A 17 -14.46 8.19 7.69
C GLN A 17 -14.03 8.74 9.07
N ARG A 18 -14.54 8.14 10.16
CA ARG A 18 -14.18 8.53 11.53
C ARG A 18 -12.67 8.42 11.78
N LEU A 19 -12.03 7.37 11.24
CA LEU A 19 -10.58 7.19 11.33
C LEU A 19 -9.83 8.22 10.48
N ALA A 20 -10.28 8.50 9.26
CA ALA A 20 -9.71 9.53 8.39
C ALA A 20 -9.74 10.91 9.06
N GLU A 21 -10.89 11.29 9.63
CA GLU A 21 -11.09 12.55 10.37
C GLU A 21 -10.19 12.62 11.61
N LYS A 22 -10.15 11.55 12.42
CA LYS A 22 -9.32 11.50 13.63
C LYS A 22 -7.83 11.63 13.33
N LEU A 23 -7.40 11.10 12.20
CA LEU A 23 -6.01 11.17 11.75
C LEU A 23 -5.71 12.44 10.94
N GLY A 24 -6.71 13.27 10.64
CA GLY A 24 -6.56 14.48 9.82
C GLY A 24 -6.12 14.17 8.39
N LEU A 25 -6.52 13.03 7.84
CA LEU A 25 -6.08 12.55 6.53
C LEU A 25 -7.18 12.69 5.49
N ASN A 26 -6.84 13.26 4.34
CA ASN A 26 -7.67 13.13 3.15
C ASN A 26 -7.28 11.83 2.43
N LEU A 27 -7.97 10.74 2.75
CA LEU A 27 -7.71 9.43 2.17
C LEU A 27 -8.60 9.24 0.94
N ASP A 28 -7.98 9.05 -0.22
CA ASP A 28 -8.67 8.54 -1.40
C ASP A 28 -8.78 7.00 -1.33
N LEU A 29 -9.28 6.51 -0.20
CA LEU A 29 -9.52 5.09 0.05
C LEU A 29 -11.01 4.84 0.23
N LYS A 30 -11.49 3.78 -0.40
CA LYS A 30 -12.84 3.25 -0.21
C LYS A 30 -12.77 1.96 0.60
N VAL A 31 -13.86 1.59 1.25
CA VAL A 31 -13.98 0.27 1.89
C VAL A 31 -15.01 -0.56 1.14
N VAL A 32 -14.69 -1.82 0.88
CA VAL A 32 -15.57 -2.75 0.16
C VAL A 32 -15.66 -4.05 0.96
N TRP A 33 -16.84 -4.34 1.47
CA TRP A 33 -17.10 -5.57 2.20
C TRP A 33 -17.59 -6.69 1.26
N VAL A 34 -16.84 -7.80 1.22
CA VAL A 34 -17.11 -8.95 0.37
C VAL A 34 -16.97 -10.23 1.21
N PRO A 35 -17.97 -10.55 2.06
CA PRO A 35 -17.85 -11.67 2.97
C PRO A 35 -17.69 -13.00 2.23
N ASN A 36 -16.96 -13.95 2.83
CA ASN A 36 -16.76 -15.31 2.30
C ASN A 36 -16.09 -15.37 0.91
N LYS A 37 -15.20 -14.43 0.58
CA LYS A 37 -14.23 -14.69 -0.47
C LYS A 37 -13.38 -15.89 -0.03
N THR A 38 -13.22 -16.88 -0.88
CA THR A 38 -12.47 -18.15 -0.63
C THR A 38 -10.96 -17.96 -0.37
N ALA A 39 -10.53 -16.75 -0.05
CA ALA A 39 -9.14 -16.40 0.18
C ALA A 39 -8.76 -16.65 1.66
N CYS A 40 -7.50 -17.04 1.90
CA CYS A 40 -6.90 -17.16 3.24
C CYS A 40 -6.66 -15.79 3.92
N LEU A 41 -7.33 -14.73 3.47
CA LEU A 41 -7.11 -13.34 3.89
C LEU A 41 -8.35 -12.83 4.61
N SER A 42 -8.14 -12.07 5.69
CA SER A 42 -9.21 -11.33 6.36
C SER A 42 -9.53 -10.01 5.65
N GLY A 43 -8.54 -9.39 5.00
CA GLY A 43 -8.66 -8.18 4.19
C GLY A 43 -7.43 -7.95 3.32
N GLU A 44 -7.52 -6.96 2.43
CA GLU A 44 -6.38 -6.47 1.64
C GLU A 44 -6.63 -5.04 1.13
N VAL A 45 -5.57 -4.27 0.91
CA VAL A 45 -5.66 -2.96 0.23
C VAL A 45 -5.20 -3.08 -1.22
N LYS A 46 -6.12 -2.81 -2.16
CA LYS A 46 -5.86 -2.90 -3.60
C LYS A 46 -6.64 -1.84 -4.37
N ASP A 47 -5.99 -1.22 -5.36
CA ASP A 47 -6.62 -0.28 -6.31
C ASP A 47 -7.42 0.84 -5.62
N GLY A 48 -6.84 1.43 -4.56
CA GLY A 48 -7.49 2.52 -3.79
C GLY A 48 -8.67 2.06 -2.92
N SER A 49 -8.81 0.75 -2.70
CA SER A 49 -9.89 0.18 -1.90
C SER A 49 -9.37 -0.80 -0.85
N ILE A 50 -9.91 -0.72 0.36
CA ILE A 50 -9.73 -1.68 1.44
C ILE A 50 -10.83 -2.73 1.30
N TYR A 51 -10.47 -3.94 0.94
CA TYR A 51 -11.38 -5.07 0.87
C TYR A 51 -11.40 -5.80 2.21
N ILE A 52 -12.60 -6.10 2.71
CA ILE A 52 -12.82 -6.81 3.97
C ILE A 52 -13.61 -8.08 3.69
N TYR A 53 -13.08 -9.23 4.11
CA TYR A 53 -13.64 -10.56 3.83
C TYR A 53 -14.29 -11.22 5.06
N GLU A 54 -14.05 -10.65 6.25
CA GLU A 54 -14.65 -11.11 7.51
C GLU A 54 -16.16 -10.88 7.52
N ALA A 55 -16.94 -11.94 7.75
CA ALA A 55 -18.40 -11.85 7.84
C ALA A 55 -18.88 -11.34 9.21
N ASP A 56 -18.07 -11.51 10.25
CA ASP A 56 -18.35 -11.01 11.59
C ASP A 56 -18.05 -9.51 11.68
N GLY A 57 -18.99 -8.74 12.24
CA GLY A 57 -18.90 -7.28 12.24
C GLY A 57 -17.76 -6.71 13.08
N GLU A 58 -17.48 -7.31 14.23
CA GLU A 58 -16.38 -6.87 15.09
C GLU A 58 -15.04 -7.19 14.44
N LYS A 59 -14.89 -8.39 13.89
CA LYS A 59 -13.70 -8.79 13.14
C LYS A 59 -13.49 -7.92 11.91
N ALA A 60 -14.55 -7.63 11.13
CA ALA A 60 -14.47 -6.77 9.96
C ALA A 60 -13.94 -5.37 10.29
N VAL A 61 -14.39 -4.78 11.40
CA VAL A 61 -13.91 -3.49 11.90
C VAL A 61 -12.44 -3.57 12.36
N GLN A 62 -12.04 -4.66 13.01
CA GLN A 62 -10.64 -4.88 13.39
C GLN A 62 -9.74 -5.01 12.17
N THR A 63 -10.16 -5.78 11.16
CA THR A 63 -9.45 -5.91 9.89
C THR A 63 -9.34 -4.56 9.19
N LEU A 64 -10.41 -3.76 9.11
CA LEU A 64 -10.36 -2.41 8.53
C LEU A 64 -9.27 -1.54 9.17
N LYS A 65 -9.17 -1.56 10.51
CA LYS A 65 -8.14 -0.82 11.23
C LYS A 65 -6.74 -1.32 10.90
N HIS A 66 -6.56 -2.64 10.85
CA HIS A 66 -5.28 -3.26 10.52
C HIS A 66 -4.83 -2.86 9.11
N GLU A 67 -5.68 -3.05 8.11
CA GLU A 67 -5.40 -2.72 6.71
C GLU A 67 -5.12 -1.22 6.51
N LEU A 68 -5.88 -0.35 7.19
CA LEU A 68 -5.63 1.09 7.14
C LEU A 68 -4.27 1.47 7.71
N ILE A 69 -3.90 0.90 8.87
CA ILE A 69 -2.61 1.18 9.51
C ILE A 69 -1.46 0.68 8.64
N ASP A 70 -1.57 -0.56 8.13
CA ASP A 70 -0.56 -1.13 7.25
C ASP A 70 -0.40 -0.31 5.95
N TYR A 71 -1.52 0.12 5.34
CA TYR A 71 -1.48 1.02 4.20
C TYR A 71 -0.76 2.33 4.51
N LEU A 72 -1.02 2.95 5.67
CA LEU A 72 -0.38 4.21 6.04
C LEU A 72 1.12 4.03 6.27
N ILE A 73 1.53 2.99 6.97
CA ILE A 73 2.95 2.64 7.17
C ILE A 73 3.62 2.38 5.83
N THR A 74 3.02 1.52 5.01
CA THR A 74 3.57 1.15 3.71
C THR A 74 3.68 2.36 2.78
N SER A 75 2.63 3.18 2.68
CA SER A 75 2.60 4.32 1.77
C SER A 75 3.45 5.51 2.21
N ARG A 76 3.53 5.80 3.52
CA ARG A 76 4.19 7.01 4.04
C ARG A 76 5.60 6.77 4.57
N ILE A 77 5.94 5.55 4.93
CA ILE A 77 7.23 5.24 5.57
C ILE A 77 8.03 4.32 4.66
N VAL A 78 7.47 3.16 4.30
CA VAL A 78 8.21 2.13 3.54
C VAL A 78 8.46 2.57 2.11
N LYS A 79 7.42 2.97 1.36
CA LYS A 79 7.55 3.38 -0.05
C LYS A 79 8.52 4.56 -0.24
N PRO A 80 8.48 5.65 0.56
CA PRO A 80 9.44 6.74 0.42
C PRO A 80 10.89 6.30 0.64
N LEU A 81 11.15 5.43 1.62
CA LEU A 81 12.50 4.88 1.85
C LEU A 81 12.96 4.05 0.65
N VAL A 82 12.12 3.14 0.15
CA VAL A 82 12.43 2.32 -1.03
C VAL A 82 12.69 3.20 -2.25
N ASN A 83 11.90 4.25 -2.45
CA ASN A 83 12.09 5.18 -3.56
C ASN A 83 13.42 5.94 -3.45
N LEU A 84 13.78 6.41 -2.25
CA LEU A 84 15.08 7.06 -2.02
C LEU A 84 16.24 6.11 -2.36
N LEU A 85 16.19 4.88 -1.86
CA LEU A 85 17.22 3.88 -2.14
C LEU A 85 17.34 3.60 -3.64
N ASN A 86 16.22 3.47 -4.34
CA ASN A 86 16.20 3.27 -5.80
C ASN A 86 16.84 4.43 -6.56
N ILE A 87 16.65 5.68 -6.10
CA ILE A 87 17.31 6.85 -6.69
C ILE A 87 18.83 6.78 -6.47
N LEU A 88 19.26 6.45 -5.26
CA LEU A 88 20.70 6.34 -4.93
C LEU A 88 21.37 5.23 -5.73
N ILE A 89 20.72 4.07 -5.88
CA ILE A 89 21.21 2.96 -6.70
C ILE A 89 21.42 3.44 -8.14
N LYS A 90 20.40 4.05 -8.76
CA LYS A 90 20.49 4.56 -10.14
C LYS A 90 21.58 5.61 -10.33
N ALA A 91 21.75 6.51 -9.35
CA ALA A 91 22.81 7.50 -9.38
C ALA A 91 24.21 6.84 -9.38
N ARG A 92 24.41 5.83 -8.52
CA ARG A 92 25.67 5.08 -8.46
C ARG A 92 25.91 4.24 -9.71
N GLU A 93 24.89 3.59 -10.25
CA GLU A 93 24.99 2.85 -11.51
C GLU A 93 25.46 3.75 -12.67
N ALA A 94 24.95 4.98 -12.75
CA ALA A 94 25.36 5.94 -13.76
C ALA A 94 26.83 6.38 -13.60
N GLU A 95 27.29 6.60 -12.37
CA GLU A 95 28.70 6.91 -12.08
C GLU A 95 29.62 5.75 -12.46
N ILE A 96 29.27 4.53 -12.04
CA ILE A 96 30.02 3.31 -12.36
C ILE A 96 30.11 3.13 -13.88
N TYR A 97 29.00 3.32 -14.59
CA TYR A 97 28.98 3.24 -16.04
C TYR A 97 29.92 4.27 -16.67
N LYS A 98 29.90 5.52 -16.21
CA LYS A 98 30.78 6.58 -16.71
C LYS A 98 32.27 6.26 -16.50
N GLU A 99 32.64 5.75 -15.32
CA GLU A 99 34.03 5.36 -15.06
C GLU A 99 34.45 4.15 -15.89
N LYS A 100 33.55 3.17 -16.07
CA LYS A 100 33.79 2.03 -16.97
C LYS A 100 34.09 2.50 -18.39
N GLU A 101 33.28 3.40 -18.97
CA GLU A 101 33.49 3.88 -20.33
C GLU A 101 34.83 4.64 -20.48
N LYS A 102 35.23 5.44 -19.49
CA LYS A 102 36.56 6.08 -19.50
C LYS A 102 37.70 5.06 -19.54
N LEU A 103 37.59 3.99 -18.73
CA LEU A 103 38.61 2.93 -18.71
C LEU A 103 38.67 2.18 -20.03
N VAL A 104 37.52 1.87 -20.62
CA VAL A 104 37.44 1.25 -21.95
C VAL A 104 38.15 2.13 -22.99
N GLU A 105 37.89 3.44 -22.98
CA GLU A 105 38.53 4.39 -23.90
C GLU A 105 40.06 4.46 -23.73
N ILE A 106 40.54 4.39 -22.49
CA ILE A 106 41.98 4.36 -22.20
C ILE A 106 42.58 3.05 -22.73
N PHE A 107 41.97 1.90 -22.43
CA PHE A 107 42.49 0.60 -22.83
C PHE A 107 42.45 0.39 -24.35
N SER A 108 41.44 0.91 -25.04
CA SER A 108 41.35 0.85 -26.51
C SER A 108 42.45 1.65 -27.24
N LYS A 109 43.19 2.51 -26.54
CA LYS A 109 44.34 3.24 -27.10
C LYS A 109 45.65 2.49 -26.90
N ILE A 110 45.67 1.49 -26.03
CA ILE A 110 46.86 0.73 -25.64
C ILE A 110 46.90 -0.64 -26.32
N ILE A 111 45.73 -1.27 -26.46
CA ILE A 111 45.52 -2.53 -27.17
C ILE A 111 45.17 -2.22 -28.63
#